data_AF-A0A7L7L0Z2-F1
#
_entry.id   AF-A0A7L7L0Z2-F1
#
_cell.length_a   1.000
_cell.length_b   1.000
_cell.length_c   1.000
_cell.angle_alpha   90.00
_cell.angle_beta   90.00
_cell.angle_gamma   90.00
#
_symmetry.space_group_name_H-M   'P 1'
#
loop_
_entity.id
_entity.type
_entity.pdbx_description
1 polymer ?
#
loop_
_entity_poly.entity_id
_entity_poly.type
_entity_poly.pdbx_seq_one_letter_code
_entity_poly.pdbx_strand_id
1 'polypeptide(L)' 'MEYLKKRMKFLLIIIFSIAIIAFVQYEIHFDRNIDLSKVGLIMTILQAAAGGYGLYGLVQFFRVK' A
#
# COMPACT_ATOMS: atom_id res chain seq x y z
N MET A 1 -10.70 23.77 8.79
CA MET A 1 -11.23 22.38 8.85
C MET A 1 -11.06 21.61 7.54
N GLU A 2 -11.20 22.22 6.35
CA GLU A 2 -11.03 21.52 5.06
C GLU A 2 -9.60 21.03 4.79
N TYR A 3 -8.60 21.82 5.19
CA TYR A 3 -7.18 21.45 5.10
C TYR A 3 -6.86 20.14 5.83
N LEU A 4 -7.26 20.06 7.10
CA LEU A 4 -7.04 18.88 7.94
C LEU A 4 -7.75 17.64 7.36
N LYS A 5 -8.99 17.81 6.85
CA LYS A 5 -9.74 16.76 6.15
C LYS A 5 -9.03 16.26 4.90
N LYS A 6 -8.42 17.14 4.10
CA LYS A 6 -7.63 16.73 2.92
C LYS A 6 -6.41 15.92 3.33
N ARG A 7 -5.64 16.38 4.34
CA ARG A 7 -4.47 15.66 4.86
C ARG A 7 -4.80 14.29 5.43
N MET A 8 -5.89 14.16 6.18
CA MET A 8 -6.35 12.88 6.73
C MET A 8 -6.64 11.83 5.66
N LYS A 9 -7.18 12.23 4.50
CA LYS A 9 -7.42 11.31 3.38
C LYS A 9 -6.12 10.71 2.83
N PHE A 10 -5.08 11.54 2.69
CA PHE A 10 -3.77 11.07 2.24
C PHE A 10 -3.08 10.19 3.30
N LEU A 11 -3.23 10.54 4.59
CA LEU A 11 -2.76 9.70 5.69
C LEU A 11 -3.41 8.31 5.66
N LEU A 12 -4.73 8.25 5.44
CA LEU A 12 -5.46 6.98 5.28
C LEU A 12 -4.94 6.15 4.10
N ILE A 13 -4.65 6.79 2.96
CA ILE A 13 -4.08 6.11 1.79
C ILE A 13 -2.70 5.52 2.12
N ILE A 14 -1.86 6.26 2.85
CA ILE A 14 -0.52 5.79 3.27
C ILE A 14 -0.64 4.59 4.20
N ILE A 15 -1.46 4.67 5.24
CA ILE A 15 -1.65 3.58 6.21
C ILE A 15 -2.21 2.33 5.52
N PHE A 16 -3.22 2.51 4.67
CA PHE A 16 -3.82 1.42 3.91
C PHE A 16 -2.81 0.75 2.97
N SER A 17 -1.99 1.55 2.30
CA SER A 17 -0.91 1.05 1.44
C SER A 17 0.12 0.22 2.22
N ILE A 18 0.54 0.68 3.40
CA ILE A 18 1.50 -0.04 4.23
C ILE A 18 0.89 -1.37 4.71
N ALA A 19 -0.37 -1.37 5.11
CA ALA A 19 -1.07 -2.58 5.55
C ALA A 19 -1.13 -3.65 4.46
N ILE A 20 -1.44 -3.27 3.21
CA ILE A 20 -1.45 -4.21 2.07
C ILE A 20 -0.05 -4.73 1.78
N ILE A 21 0.98 -3.87 1.77
CA ILE A 21 2.36 -4.32 1.52
C ILE A 21 2.81 -5.30 2.59
N ALA A 22 2.52 -5.03 3.86
CA ALA A 22 2.84 -5.92 4.97
C ALA A 22 2.10 -7.26 4.88
N PHE A 23 0.82 -7.25 4.52
CA PHE A 23 0.03 -8.45 4.29
C PHE A 23 0.60 -9.31 3.14
N VAL A 24 0.91 -8.67 2.01
CA VAL A 24 1.52 -9.34 0.86
C VAL A 24 2.88 -9.95 1.23
N GLN A 25 3.73 -9.22 1.94
CA GLN A 25 5.02 -9.75 2.39
C GLN A 25 4.85 -10.93 3.34
N TYR A 26 3.88 -10.86 4.26
CA TYR A 26 3.58 -11.93 5.19
C TYR A 26 3.17 -13.21 4.45
N GLU A 27 2.22 -13.11 3.51
CA GLU A 27 1.77 -14.23 2.68
C GLU A 27 2.93 -14.83 1.87
N ILE A 28 3.76 -14.01 1.23
CA ILE A 28 4.89 -14.49 0.41
C ILE A 28 5.99 -15.17 1.27
N HIS A 29 6.26 -14.69 2.49
CA HIS A 29 7.37 -15.19 3.32
C HIS A 29 6.99 -16.32 4.28
N PHE A 30 5.77 -16.32 4.81
CA PHE A 30 5.37 -17.26 5.86
C PHE A 30 4.48 -18.40 5.36
N ASP A 31 3.81 -18.26 4.21
CA ASP A 31 2.96 -19.31 3.69
C ASP A 31 3.70 -20.18 2.65
N ARG A 32 4.09 -21.38 3.07
CA ARG A 32 4.80 -22.36 2.23
C ARG A 32 3.88 -23.14 1.30
N ASN A 33 2.57 -22.95 1.39
CA ASN A 33 1.58 -23.75 0.65
C ASN A 33 0.95 -22.99 -0.53
N ILE A 34 1.44 -21.78 -0.81
CA ILE A 34 0.95 -20.95 -1.91
C ILE A 34 1.60 -21.38 -3.21
N ASP A 35 0.77 -21.61 -4.23
CA ASP A 35 1.21 -21.82 -5.61
C ASP A 35 1.84 -20.51 -6.15
N LEU A 36 3.14 -20.36 -5.88
CA LEU A 36 3.95 -19.15 -6.11
C LEU A 36 3.87 -18.64 -7.55
N SER A 37 3.58 -19.51 -8.51
CA SER A 37 3.53 -19.14 -9.93
C SER A 37 2.41 -18.16 -10.25
N LYS A 38 1.20 -18.35 -9.69
CA LYS A 38 0.04 -17.48 -9.96
C LYS A 38 -0.20 -16.47 -8.85
N VAL A 39 -0.18 -16.93 -7.60
CA VAL A 39 -0.46 -16.05 -6.45
C VAL A 39 0.71 -15.10 -6.21
N GLY A 40 1.95 -15.55 -6.38
CA GLY A 40 3.14 -14.70 -6.25
C GLY A 40 3.16 -13.56 -7.26
N LEU A 41 2.73 -13.80 -8.50
CA LEU A 41 2.67 -12.77 -9.55
C LEU A 41 1.59 -11.72 -9.22
N ILE A 42 0.39 -12.16 -8.82
CA ILE A 42 -0.71 -11.26 -8.43
C ILE A 42 -0.31 -10.45 -7.19
N MET A 43 0.27 -11.09 -6.18
CA MET A 43 0.76 -10.45 -4.96
C MET A 43 1.85 -9.42 -5.27
N THR A 44 2.78 -9.73 -6.17
CA THR A 44 3.84 -8.79 -6.60
C THR A 44 3.27 -7.56 -7.30
N ILE A 45 2.29 -7.74 -8.19
CA ILE A 45 1.58 -6.63 -8.84
C ILE A 45 0.85 -5.79 -7.80
N LEU A 46 0.17 -6.44 -6.85
CA LEU A 46 -0.56 -5.77 -5.78
C LEU A 46 0.39 -4.95 -4.89
N GLN A 47 1.56 -5.49 -4.55
CA GLN A 47 2.59 -4.80 -3.78
C GLN A 47 3.14 -3.58 -4.53
N ALA A 48 3.41 -3.71 -5.83
CA ALA A 48 3.90 -2.62 -6.66
C ALA A 48 2.84 -1.50 -6.81
N ALA A 49 1.57 -1.88 -7.05
CA ALA A 49 0.46 -0.94 -7.14
C ALA A 49 0.25 -0.21 -5.80
N ALA A 50 0.20 -0.96 -4.69
CA ALA A 50 0.10 -0.39 -3.34
C ALA A 50 1.25 0.58 -3.08
N GLY A 51 2.50 0.16 -3.33
CA GLY A 51 3.68 1.03 -3.20
C GLY A 51 3.56 2.34 -3.99
N GLY A 52 3.07 2.28 -5.22
CA GLY A 52 2.79 3.49 -6.03
C GLY A 52 1.74 4.41 -5.40
N TYR A 53 0.63 3.86 -4.90
CA TYR A 53 -0.41 4.63 -4.20
C TYR A 53 0.08 5.20 -2.86
N GLY A 54 0.91 4.46 -2.11
CA GLY A 54 1.54 4.91 -0.88
C GLY A 54 2.48 6.09 -1.12
N LEU A 55 3.33 6.01 -2.15
CA LEU A 55 4.21 7.12 -2.56
C LEU A 55 3.42 8.34 -3.04
N TYR A 56 2.35 8.14 -3.82
CA TYR A 56 1.45 9.22 -4.22
C TYR A 56 0.82 9.91 -3.00
N GLY A 57 0.32 9.13 -2.04
CA GLY A 57 -0.24 9.63 -0.79
C GLY A 57 0.78 10.46 0.00
N LEU A 58 2.02 9.98 0.11
CA LEU A 58 3.14 10.67 0.76
C LEU A 58 3.44 12.02 0.11
N VAL A 59 3.62 12.06 -1.21
CA VAL A 59 3.92 13.29 -1.94
C VAL A 59 2.79 14.31 -1.78
N GLN A 60 1.53 13.88 -1.92
CA GLN A 60 0.38 14.77 -1.77
C GLN A 60 0.21 15.27 -0.34
N PHE A 61 0.50 14.43 0.66
CA PHE A 61 0.43 14.82 2.07
C PHE A 61 1.34 16.02 2.40
N PHE A 62 2.56 16.02 1.84
CA PHE A 62 3.51 17.14 1.99
C PHE A 62 3.24 18.31 1.04
N ARG A 63 2.62 18.06 -0.12
CA ARG A 63 2.30 19.11 -1.11
C ARG A 63 1.09 19.96 -0.71
N VAL A 64 0.14 19.39 0.02
CA VAL A 64 -1.07 20.10 0.48
C VAL A 64 -0.67 21.15 1.53
N LYS A 65 -0.74 22.43 1.14
CA LYS A 65 -0.61 23.63 1.98
C LYS A 65 -1.96 24.15 2.45
#